data_AF-A0A803NHY9-F1
#
_entry.id   AF-A0A803NHY9-F1
#
_cell.length_a   1.000
_cell.length_b   1.000
_cell.length_c   1.000
_cell.angle_alpha   90.00
_cell.angle_beta   90.00
_cell.angle_gamma   90.00
#
_symmetry.space_group_name_H-M   'P 1'
#
loop_
_entity.id
_entity.type
_entity.pdbx_description
1 polymer ?
#
loop_
_entity_poly.entity_id
_entity_poly.type
_entity_poly.pdbx_seq_one_letter_code
_entity_poly.pdbx_strand_id
1 'polypeptide(L)'
;MEQGAEVVLNLQPSSSVTISYHPLFGSHDDIMLLELDEKLLPDTLSQRVVVRGQPDQDAVLCTKSKTYAMKFVGTSNSVLLIPPSDHSEFADSTMDCDQKAQNQIPAASVIKVAPGTMEIVEVASKLDKLKYLLSMNPYSS
;
A
#
# COMPACT_ATOMS: atom_id res chain seq x y z
N MET A 1 20.61 0.83 -17.81
CA MET A 1 19.17 1.15 -17.84
C MET A 1 18.56 0.49 -16.62
N GLU A 2 18.02 1.27 -15.70
CA GLU A 2 17.28 0.72 -14.56
C GLU A 2 16.05 -0.01 -15.09
N GLN A 3 15.81 -1.21 -14.57
CA GLN A 3 14.64 -2.00 -14.91
C GLN A 3 13.75 -2.06 -13.66
N GLY A 4 12.45 -2.07 -13.89
CA GLY A 4 11.44 -2.12 -12.86
C GLY A 4 11.25 -3.52 -12.28
N ALA A 5 10.01 -3.81 -11.90
CA ALA A 5 9.61 -5.07 -11.29
C ALA A 5 9.88 -6.30 -12.18
N GLU A 6 10.03 -6.12 -13.48
CA GLU A 6 10.17 -7.20 -14.46
C GLU A 6 11.41 -8.07 -14.21
N VAL A 7 12.47 -7.48 -13.66
CA VAL A 7 13.72 -8.21 -13.33
C VAL A 7 13.51 -9.23 -12.23
N VAL A 8 12.56 -8.98 -11.32
CA VAL A 8 12.34 -9.82 -10.14
C VAL A 8 11.25 -10.88 -10.32
N LEU A 9 10.41 -10.77 -11.37
CA LEU A 9 9.27 -11.69 -11.58
C LEU A 9 9.67 -13.14 -11.89
N ASN A 10 10.84 -13.36 -12.52
CA ASN A 10 11.28 -14.68 -12.98
C ASN A 10 12.60 -15.14 -12.34
N LEU A 11 12.90 -14.66 -11.13
CA LEU A 11 14.10 -15.06 -10.40
C LEU A 11 14.11 -16.57 -10.17
N GLN A 12 15.16 -17.21 -10.66
CA GLN A 12 15.38 -18.64 -10.44
C GLN A 12 15.96 -18.88 -9.04
N PRO A 13 15.70 -20.04 -8.41
CA PRO A 13 16.40 -20.43 -7.20
C PRO A 13 17.92 -20.31 -7.38
N SER A 14 18.62 -19.80 -6.36
CA SER A 14 20.06 -19.55 -6.38
C SER A 14 20.56 -18.49 -7.38
N SER A 15 19.66 -17.78 -8.06
CA SER A 15 20.01 -16.58 -8.82
C SER A 15 20.07 -15.35 -7.90
N SER A 16 20.76 -14.31 -8.35
CA SER A 16 20.80 -13.03 -7.66
C SER A 16 20.57 -11.90 -8.64
N VAL A 17 19.99 -10.81 -8.14
CA VAL A 17 19.73 -9.58 -8.88
C VAL A 17 20.35 -8.42 -8.12
N THR A 18 20.89 -7.46 -8.85
CA THR A 18 21.37 -6.22 -8.25
C THR A 18 20.18 -5.32 -7.93
N ILE A 19 20.19 -4.69 -6.78
CA ILE A 19 19.19 -3.69 -6.40
C ILE A 19 19.86 -2.32 -6.45
N SER A 20 19.19 -1.34 -7.06
CA SER A 20 19.57 0.07 -7.00
C SER A 20 18.46 0.89 -6.33
N TYR A 21 18.83 2.06 -5.81
CA TYR A 21 17.84 3.04 -5.34
C TYR A 21 17.45 3.93 -6.51
N HIS A 22 16.15 3.99 -6.81
CA HIS A 22 15.61 4.90 -7.81
C HIS A 22 15.90 6.36 -7.41
N PRO A 23 16.03 7.32 -8.36
CA PRO A 23 16.15 8.74 -8.02
C PRO A 23 15.03 9.28 -7.12
N LEU A 24 13.85 8.66 -7.19
CA LEU A 24 12.69 8.97 -6.34
C LEU A 24 12.63 8.11 -5.06
N PHE A 25 13.72 7.47 -4.66
CA PHE A 25 13.77 6.70 -3.43
C PHE A 25 13.55 7.62 -2.21
N GLY A 26 12.64 7.22 -1.31
CA GLY A 26 12.29 8.03 -0.15
C GLY A 26 11.38 7.31 0.84
N SER A 27 10.84 8.06 1.81
CA SER A 27 9.91 7.50 2.80
C SER A 27 8.58 7.09 2.18
N HIS A 28 8.09 7.88 1.21
CA HIS A 28 6.77 7.70 0.56
C HIS A 28 5.69 7.41 1.60
N ASP A 29 5.58 8.26 2.63
CA ASP A 29 4.70 8.05 3.78
C ASP A 29 3.21 8.01 3.41
N ASP A 30 2.88 8.41 2.18
CA ASP A 30 1.60 8.31 1.51
C ASP A 30 1.28 6.90 0.97
N ILE A 31 2.27 6.00 0.86
CA ILE A 31 2.12 4.62 0.39
C ILE A 31 2.25 3.64 1.55
N MET A 32 1.23 2.81 1.76
CA MET A 32 1.25 1.75 2.78
C MET A 32 0.73 0.44 2.20
N LEU A 33 1.32 -0.67 2.62
CA LEU A 33 0.84 -2.00 2.27
C LEU A 33 -0.35 -2.36 3.15
N LEU A 34 -1.46 -2.76 2.53
CA LEU A 34 -2.66 -3.22 3.22
C LEU A 34 -2.84 -4.72 2.96
N GLU A 35 -2.89 -5.52 4.02
CA GLU A 35 -3.23 -6.93 3.94
C GLU A 35 -4.75 -7.09 3.84
N LEU A 36 -5.20 -7.83 2.83
CA LEU A 36 -6.61 -7.98 2.48
C LEU A 36 -6.94 -9.46 2.25
N ASP A 37 -7.97 -9.96 2.94
CA ASP A 37 -8.57 -11.27 2.64
C ASP A 37 -9.25 -11.21 1.26
N GLU A 38 -9.14 -12.30 0.48
CA GLU A 38 -9.76 -12.43 -0.84
C GLU A 38 -11.25 -12.06 -0.87
N LYS A 39 -11.98 -12.31 0.21
CA LYS A 39 -13.41 -11.96 0.35
C LYS A 39 -13.66 -10.45 0.25
N LEU A 40 -12.67 -9.62 0.55
CA LEU A 40 -12.74 -8.16 0.52
C LEU A 40 -12.24 -7.57 -0.80
N LEU A 41 -11.60 -8.35 -1.66
CA LEU A 41 -11.13 -7.88 -2.97
C LEU A 41 -12.28 -7.31 -3.83
N PRO A 42 -13.46 -7.95 -3.94
CA PRO A 42 -14.55 -7.39 -4.75
C PRO A 42 -15.03 -6.04 -4.23
N ASP A 43 -15.11 -5.85 -2.92
CA ASP A 43 -15.52 -4.58 -2.29
C ASP A 43 -14.45 -3.50 -2.49
N THR A 44 -13.17 -3.87 -2.38
CA THR A 44 -12.03 -2.94 -2.50
C THR A 44 -11.86 -2.48 -3.94
N LEU A 45 -11.85 -3.40 -4.92
CA LEU A 45 -11.69 -3.09 -6.34
C LEU A 45 -12.86 -2.29 -6.92
N SER A 46 -14.05 -2.41 -6.33
CA SER A 46 -15.23 -1.61 -6.71
C SER A 46 -15.41 -0.33 -5.90
N GLN A 47 -14.39 0.09 -5.13
CA GLN A 47 -14.40 1.32 -4.31
C GLN A 47 -15.57 1.39 -3.32
N ARG A 48 -16.02 0.24 -2.79
CA ARG A 48 -17.11 0.12 -1.82
C ARG A 48 -16.62 0.02 -0.37
N VAL A 49 -15.39 0.48 -0.12
CA VAL A 49 -14.77 0.51 1.20
C VAL A 49 -14.44 1.95 1.60
N VAL A 50 -14.52 2.24 2.90
CA VAL A 50 -14.26 3.58 3.44
C VAL A 50 -13.45 3.45 4.73
N VAL A 51 -12.37 4.23 4.85
CA VAL A 51 -11.66 4.39 6.12
C VAL A 51 -12.37 5.45 6.96
N ARG A 52 -12.66 5.12 8.22
CA ARG A 52 -13.34 6.01 9.18
C ARG A 52 -12.55 6.07 10.48
N GLY A 53 -12.59 7.21 11.14
CA GLY A 53 -11.95 7.44 12.43
C GLY A 53 -12.01 8.94 12.76
N GLN A 54 -12.01 9.27 14.05
CA GLN A 54 -11.73 10.64 14.51
C GLN A 54 -10.26 10.72 14.93
N PRO A 55 -9.65 11.92 15.05
CA PRO A 55 -8.25 12.05 15.45
C PRO A 55 -7.89 11.37 16.79
N ASP A 56 -8.87 11.24 17.68
CA ASP A 56 -8.78 10.60 19.00
C ASP A 56 -9.23 9.12 19.01
N GLN A 57 -9.53 8.55 17.85
CA GLN A 57 -10.05 7.18 17.72
C GLN A 57 -9.24 6.36 16.72
N ASP A 58 -9.14 5.05 16.99
CA ASP A 58 -8.55 4.12 16.02
C ASP A 58 -9.31 4.15 14.69
N ALA A 59 -8.55 4.14 13.60
CA ALA A 59 -9.11 4.03 12.27
C ALA A 59 -9.68 2.63 12.04
N VAL A 60 -10.81 2.57 11.32
CA VAL A 60 -11.46 1.33 10.90
C VAL A 60 -11.74 1.37 9.40
N LEU A 61 -11.65 0.22 8.76
CA LEU A 61 -12.09 0.01 7.39
C LEU A 61 -13.54 -0.50 7.41
N CYS A 62 -14.45 0.18 6.73
CA CYS A 62 -15.84 -0.21 6.64
C CYS A 62 -16.18 -0.64 5.22
N THR A 63 -16.87 -1.78 5.09
CA THR A 63 -17.62 -2.11 3.87
C THR A 63 -19.07 -1.67 4.04
N LYS A 64 -19.95 -2.07 3.11
CA LYS A 64 -21.39 -1.80 3.22
C LYS A 64 -22.01 -2.39 4.50
N SER A 65 -21.51 -3.52 5.00
CA SER A 65 -22.14 -4.28 6.08
C SER A 65 -21.22 -4.67 7.24
N LYS A 66 -19.90 -4.51 7.08
CA LYS A 66 -18.90 -4.95 8.07
C LYS A 66 -17.92 -3.84 8.42
N THR A 67 -17.34 -3.95 9.62
CA THR A 67 -16.31 -3.04 10.13
C THR A 67 -15.08 -3.85 10.49
N TYR A 68 -13.92 -3.33 10.14
CA TYR A 68 -12.63 -3.96 10.39
C TYR A 68 -11.73 -2.98 11.14
N ALA A 69 -11.20 -3.40 12.28
CA ALA A 69 -10.15 -2.66 12.98
C ALA A 69 -8.87 -2.72 12.15
N MET A 70 -8.17 -1.59 12.04
CA MET A 70 -6.90 -1.49 11.33
C MET A 70 -5.74 -1.46 12.33
N LYS A 71 -4.69 -2.24 12.08
CA LYS A 71 -3.50 -2.28 12.95
C LYS A 71 -2.23 -2.34 12.11
N PHE A 72 -1.28 -1.45 12.41
CA PHE A 72 0.04 -1.53 11.80
C PHE A 72 0.87 -2.64 12.46
N VAL A 73 1.47 -3.50 11.63
CA VAL A 73 2.35 -4.58 12.05
C VAL A 73 3.69 -4.42 11.35
N GLY A 74 4.74 -4.18 12.15
CA GLY A 74 6.11 -4.04 11.66
C GLY A 74 6.71 -5.39 11.27
N THR A 75 7.70 -5.37 10.37
CA THR A 75 8.42 -6.57 9.90
C THR A 75 9.91 -6.47 10.17
N SER A 76 10.56 -7.60 10.45
CA SER A 76 12.03 -7.69 10.53
C SER A 76 12.68 -7.87 9.16
N ASN A 77 11.89 -8.18 8.12
CA ASN A 77 12.38 -8.38 6.76
C ASN A 77 12.37 -7.05 6.00
N SER A 78 13.30 -6.90 5.06
CA SER A 78 13.26 -5.78 4.12
C SER A 78 12.25 -6.07 3.02
N VAL A 79 11.16 -5.32 2.99
CA VAL A 79 10.16 -5.37 1.91
C VAL A 79 10.40 -4.18 0.99
N LEU A 80 10.75 -4.47 -0.26
CA LEU A 80 11.16 -3.47 -1.24
C LEU A 80 10.05 -3.24 -2.26
N LEU A 81 9.62 -1.99 -2.43
CA LEU A 81 8.69 -1.60 -3.49
C LEU A 81 9.48 -1.24 -4.73
N ILE A 82 9.24 -1.99 -5.81
CA ILE A 82 9.87 -1.82 -7.12
C ILE A 82 8.73 -1.55 -8.11
N PRO A 83 8.64 -0.35 -8.71
CA PRO A 83 7.62 -0.07 -9.72
C PRO A 83 7.93 -0.81 -11.03
N PRO A 84 6.94 -1.05 -11.91
CA PRO A 84 7.18 -1.56 -13.26
C PRO A 84 7.94 -0.52 -14.11
N SER A 85 8.66 -0.99 -15.13
CA SER A 85 9.52 -0.14 -15.98
C SER A 85 8.75 0.97 -16.72
N ASP A 86 7.47 0.73 -17.03
CA ASP A 86 6.67 1.59 -17.91
C ASP A 86 5.86 2.67 -17.16
N HIS A 87 5.99 2.78 -15.83
CA HIS A 87 5.25 3.78 -15.06
C HIS A 87 5.84 5.19 -15.22
N SER A 88 5.28 5.94 -16.17
CA SER A 88 5.67 7.33 -16.48
C SER A 88 5.56 8.31 -15.32
N GLU A 89 4.76 8.02 -14.29
CA GLU A 89 4.62 8.86 -13.08
C GLU A 89 5.93 8.95 -12.26
N PHE A 90 6.86 8.02 -12.47
CA PHE A 90 8.21 8.05 -11.88
C PHE A 90 9.28 8.46 -12.90
N ALA A 91 8.92 8.70 -14.16
CA ALA A 91 9.82 8.96 -15.28
C ALA A 91 10.03 10.45 -15.62
N ASP A 92 9.48 11.37 -14.82
CA ASP A 92 9.69 12.80 -15.02
C ASP A 92 10.92 13.29 -14.25
N SER A 93 12.10 13.00 -14.80
CA SER A 93 13.21 13.96 -14.94
C SER A 93 14.49 13.23 -15.38
N THR A 94 14.65 13.06 -16.69
CA THR A 94 15.82 13.50 -17.48
C THR A 94 15.78 12.81 -18.84
N MET A 95 15.21 13.50 -19.83
CA MET A 95 15.68 13.36 -21.20
C MET A 95 16.96 14.21 -21.28
N ASP A 96 18.14 13.59 -21.36
CA ASP A 96 19.08 13.78 -22.47
C ASP A 96 20.32 12.88 -22.36
N CYS A 97 20.94 12.64 -23.52
CA CYS A 97 22.28 12.08 -23.76
C CYS A 97 22.42 10.57 -24.02
N ASP A 98 22.39 10.26 -25.32
CA ASP A 98 23.43 9.56 -26.08
C ASP A 98 23.80 8.10 -25.78
N GLN A 99 23.54 7.29 -26.81
CA GLN A 99 24.22 6.08 -27.26
C GLN A 99 25.52 5.73 -26.51
N LYS A 100 25.44 4.70 -25.66
CA LYS A 100 26.39 3.57 -25.65
C LYS A 100 25.73 2.39 -24.94
N ALA A 101 25.39 1.37 -25.72
CA ALA A 101 25.04 0.04 -25.24
C ALA A 101 26.26 -0.55 -24.53
N GLN A 102 26.37 -0.28 -23.23
CA GLN A 102 27.40 -0.84 -22.38
C GLN A 102 26.72 -1.86 -21.46
N ASN A 103 27.23 -3.08 -21.46
CA ASN A 103 26.80 -4.25 -20.67
C ASN A 103 26.58 -3.90 -19.19
N GLN A 104 25.41 -3.37 -18.85
CA GLN A 104 25.01 -3.12 -17.46
C GLN A 104 24.12 -4.26 -17.00
N ILE A 105 24.45 -4.82 -15.84
CA ILE A 105 23.68 -5.87 -15.18
C ILE A 105 22.26 -5.30 -14.92
N PRO A 106 21.19 -6.03 -15.26
CA PRO A 106 19.84 -5.59 -14.97
C PRO A 106 19.68 -5.43 -13.45
N ALA A 107 19.37 -4.21 -13.03
CA ALA A 107 19.19 -3.84 -11.64
C ALA A 107 17.73 -3.45 -11.39
N ALA A 108 17.16 -3.98 -10.31
CA ALA A 108 15.82 -3.65 -9.87
C ALA A 108 15.85 -2.33 -9.09
N SER A 109 15.13 -1.32 -9.57
CA SER A 109 15.14 0.01 -8.99
C SER A 109 14.07 0.18 -7.90
N VAL A 110 14.49 0.39 -6.66
CA VAL A 110 13.62 0.45 -5.48
C VAL A 110 13.23 1.90 -5.17
N ILE A 111 11.93 2.14 -4.92
CA ILE A 111 11.41 3.45 -4.53
C ILE A 111 11.17 3.59 -3.03
N LYS A 112 10.87 2.50 -2.32
CA LYS A 112 10.55 2.51 -0.89
C LYS A 112 10.95 1.19 -0.22
N VAL A 113 11.45 1.26 1.00
CA VAL A 113 11.48 0.11 1.93
C VAL A 113 10.26 0.20 2.84
N ALA A 114 9.34 -0.75 2.74
CA ALA A 114 8.16 -0.79 3.59
C ALA A 114 8.51 -1.32 5.00
N PRO A 115 8.24 -0.55 6.08
CA PRO A 115 8.56 -0.97 7.45
C PRO A 115 7.59 -2.02 8.01
N GLY A 116 6.48 -2.27 7.32
CA GLY A 116 5.41 -3.14 7.78
C GLY A 116 4.17 -3.06 6.89
N THR A 117 3.13 -3.74 7.32
CA THR A 117 1.82 -3.81 6.68
C THR A 117 0.74 -3.31 7.63
N MET A 118 -0.34 -2.78 7.07
CA MET A 118 -1.58 -2.57 7.79
C MET A 118 -2.40 -3.85 7.68
N GLU A 119 -2.73 -4.44 8.82
CA GLU A 119 -3.61 -5.60 8.91
C GLU A 119 -5.02 -5.17 9.30
N ILE A 120 -6.01 -5.99 8.93
CA ILE A 120 -7.41 -5.75 9.25
C ILE A 120 -8.02 -6.96 9.96
N VAL A 121 -8.82 -6.69 11.00
CA VAL A 121 -9.55 -7.71 11.76
C VAL A 121 -11.00 -7.32 11.86
N GLU A 122 -11.93 -8.22 11.52
CA GLU A 122 -13.37 -7.94 11.62
C GLU A 122 -13.76 -7.67 13.08
N VAL A 123 -14.48 -6.57 13.31
CA VAL A 123 -14.94 -6.13 14.63
C VAL A 123 -16.40 -5.66 14.58
N ALA A 124 -17.06 -5.68 15.73
CA ALA A 124 -18.36 -5.06 15.88
C ALA A 124 -18.27 -3.54 15.68
N SER A 125 -19.26 -2.97 15.00
CA SER A 125 -19.36 -1.51 14.85
C SER A 125 -19.62 -0.84 16.20
N LYS A 126 -18.93 0.29 16.46
CA LYS A 126 -19.14 1.08 17.68
C LYS A 126 -20.43 1.89 17.55
N LEU A 127 -21.46 1.52 18.31
CA LEU A 127 -22.79 2.15 18.25
C LEU A 127 -23.01 3.22 19.33
N ASP A 128 -22.05 3.46 20.23
CA ASP A 128 -22.26 4.32 21.39
C ASP A 128 -22.58 5.76 21.01
N LYS A 129 -21.88 6.31 20.00
CA LYS A 129 -22.18 7.64 19.44
C LYS A 129 -23.58 7.70 18.87
N LEU A 130 -24.02 6.66 18.15
CA LEU A 130 -25.37 6.60 17.61
C LEU A 130 -26.41 6.54 18.72
N LYS A 131 -26.21 5.67 19.72
CA LYS A 131 -27.09 5.56 20.89
C LYS A 131 -27.22 6.90 21.62
N TYR A 132 -26.10 7.60 21.84
CA TYR A 132 -26.08 8.93 22.43
C TYR A 132 -26.86 9.94 21.58
N LEU A 133 -26.60 10.02 20.28
CA LEU A 133 -27.31 10.94 19.37
C LEU A 133 -28.82 10.68 19.35
N LEU A 134 -29.23 9.40 19.31
CA LEU A 134 -30.64 9.00 19.37
C LEU A 134 -31.28 9.34 20.72
N SER A 135 -30.54 9.27 21.83
CA SER A 135 -31.06 9.68 23.15
C SER A 135 -31.25 11.19 23.31
N MET A 136 -30.53 12.00 22.54
CA MET A 136 -30.67 13.47 22.60
C MET A 136 -31.94 13.98 21.92
N ASN A 137 -32.51 13.23 20.98
CA ASN A 137 -33.71 13.64 20.25
C ASN A 137 -34.64 12.45 20.04
N PRO A 138 -35.28 11.96 21.12
CA PRO A 138 -36.18 10.82 21.04
C PRO A 138 -37.38 11.17 20.18
N TYR A 139 -37.75 10.27 19.26
CA TYR A 139 -38.94 10.44 18.44
C TYR A 139 -40.18 10.41 19.34
N SER A 140 -40.90 11.53 19.42
CA SER A 140 -42.18 11.62 20.11
C SER A 140 -43.26 10.94 19.27
N SER A 141 -43.83 9.84 19.77
CA SER A 141 -45.06 9.23 19.25
C SER A 141 -46.28 10.12 19.44
#